data_AF-A0A9N8DWY8-F1
#
_entry.id   AF-A0A9N8DWY8-F1
#
_cell.length_a   1.000
_cell.length_b   1.000
_cell.length_c   1.000
_cell.angle_alpha   90.00
_cell.angle_beta   90.00
_cell.angle_gamma   90.00
#
_symmetry.space_group_name_H-M   'P 1'
#
loop_
_entity.id
_entity.type
_entity.pdbx_description
1 polymer ?
#
loop_
_entity_poly.entity_id
_entity_poly.type
_entity_poly.pdbx_seq_one_letter_code
_entity_poly.pdbx_strand_id
1 'polypeptide(L)'
;MTSTVFDLNNQGIHYLQQGSLGEAANTFQSALMRLREVLYRTIKADTTQRSSSSSSIDNRIAIPTRTGPSSPSNVLQNENQFSLFDQAFILPCRLSESEILLSVDLENLVSCCLLYNLALTYHKRGLATGKSKDLQQAVSLYQKAATLGDFVEELAEQSLLQILAVFNNLGHIYSEHFESAQVSGCMDSILMILESSESYEHLQEEDYNFFSWHFFLYPEIPVWLAPAA
;
A
#
# COMPACT_ATOMS: atom_id res chain seq x y z
N MET A 1 -23.50 2.92 -18.54
CA MET A 1 -22.34 2.00 -18.54
C MET A 1 -21.98 1.75 -17.08
N THR A 2 -21.74 0.51 -16.69
CA THR A 2 -21.29 0.18 -15.32
C THR A 2 -19.82 0.52 -15.19
N SER A 3 -19.43 1.32 -14.18
CA SER A 3 -18.02 1.64 -13.92
C SER A 3 -17.23 0.37 -13.61
N THR A 4 -16.03 0.27 -14.16
CA THR A 4 -15.11 -0.85 -13.89
C THR A 4 -14.40 -0.67 -12.54
N VAL A 5 -13.73 -1.72 -12.06
CA VAL A 5 -12.84 -1.65 -10.88
C VAL A 5 -11.81 -0.51 -11.04
N PHE A 6 -11.23 -0.36 -12.23
CA PHE A 6 -10.21 0.64 -12.55
C PHE A 6 -10.76 2.06 -12.50
N ASP A 7 -11.94 2.28 -13.10
CA ASP A 7 -12.61 3.59 -13.08
C ASP A 7 -12.91 4.02 -11.64
N LEU A 8 -13.40 3.08 -10.82
CA LEU A 8 -13.71 3.34 -9.42
C LEU A 8 -12.45 3.62 -8.60
N ASN A 9 -11.37 2.86 -8.77
CA ASN A 9 -10.11 3.15 -8.09
C ASN A 9 -9.62 4.57 -8.41
N ASN A 10 -9.54 4.91 -9.70
CA ASN A 10 -8.98 6.19 -10.13
C ASN A 10 -9.88 7.36 -9.75
N GLN A 11 -11.20 7.17 -9.73
CA GLN A 11 -12.15 8.13 -9.17
C GLN A 11 -11.97 8.31 -7.65
N GLY A 12 -11.74 7.21 -6.90
CA GLY A 12 -11.47 7.26 -5.47
C GLY A 12 -10.20 8.05 -5.15
N ILE A 13 -9.15 7.89 -5.94
CA ILE A 13 -7.89 8.65 -5.83
C ILE A 13 -8.14 10.13 -6.06
N HIS A 14 -8.93 10.48 -7.07
CA HIS A 14 -9.30 11.87 -7.33
C HIS A 14 -10.03 12.50 -6.13
N TYR A 15 -10.99 11.80 -5.52
CA TYR A 15 -11.62 12.29 -4.28
C TYR A 15 -10.64 12.39 -3.11
N LEU A 16 -9.72 11.44 -2.97
CA LEU A 16 -8.70 11.45 -1.92
C LEU A 16 -7.77 12.67 -2.06
N GLN A 17 -7.34 12.99 -3.28
CA GLN A 17 -6.51 14.17 -3.59
C GLN A 17 -7.24 15.49 -3.30
N GLN A 18 -8.56 15.52 -3.44
CA GLN A 18 -9.40 16.67 -3.11
C GLN A 18 -9.69 16.82 -1.60
N GLY A 19 -9.27 15.86 -0.77
CA GLY A 19 -9.62 15.81 0.65
C GLY A 19 -11.06 15.36 0.92
N SER A 20 -11.79 14.90 -0.10
CA SER A 20 -13.13 14.33 -0.01
C SER A 20 -13.08 12.88 0.50
N LEU A 21 -12.67 12.70 1.76
CA LEU A 21 -12.35 11.40 2.35
C LEU A 21 -13.57 10.48 2.49
N GLY A 22 -14.79 11.02 2.60
CA GLY A 22 -16.02 10.23 2.65
C GLY A 22 -16.33 9.59 1.31
N GLU A 23 -16.27 10.40 0.25
CA GLU A 23 -16.49 10.02 -1.14
C GLU A 23 -15.42 9.02 -1.58
N ALA A 24 -14.14 9.30 -1.30
CA ALA A 24 -13.04 8.40 -1.59
C ALA A 24 -13.27 7.00 -0.97
N ALA A 25 -13.63 6.94 0.32
CA ALA A 25 -13.88 5.67 1.00
C ALA A 25 -15.04 4.89 0.37
N ASN A 26 -16.16 5.57 0.06
CA ASN A 26 -17.31 4.96 -0.58
C ASN A 26 -16.97 4.43 -1.99
N THR A 27 -16.15 5.17 -2.75
CA THR A 27 -15.73 4.76 -4.10
C THR A 27 -14.79 3.56 -4.05
N PHE A 28 -13.79 3.53 -3.16
CA PHE A 28 -12.91 2.36 -3.02
C PHE A 28 -13.65 1.12 -2.51
N GLN A 29 -14.63 1.28 -1.60
CA GLN A 29 -15.52 0.17 -1.21
C GLN A 29 -16.33 -0.35 -2.40
N SER A 30 -16.83 0.54 -3.25
CA SER A 30 -17.54 0.17 -4.47
C SER A 30 -16.62 -0.59 -5.44
N ALA A 31 -15.35 -0.19 -5.55
CA ALA A 31 -14.34 -0.89 -6.34
C ALA A 31 -14.10 -2.33 -5.82
N LEU A 32 -13.95 -2.50 -4.51
CA LEU A 32 -13.80 -3.82 -3.88
C LEU A 32 -15.04 -4.70 -4.08
N MET A 33 -16.24 -4.13 -3.95
CA MET A 33 -17.48 -4.85 -4.21
C MET A 33 -17.60 -5.29 -5.67
N ARG A 34 -17.18 -4.44 -6.61
CA ARG A 34 -17.15 -4.75 -8.04
C ARG A 34 -16.14 -5.86 -8.33
N LEU A 35 -14.94 -5.79 -7.77
CA LEU A 35 -13.92 -6.83 -7.91
C LEU A 35 -14.47 -8.18 -7.42
N ARG A 36 -15.09 -8.20 -6.24
CA ARG A 36 -15.73 -9.41 -5.69
C ARG A 36 -16.81 -9.97 -6.61
N GLU A 37 -17.63 -9.10 -7.22
CA GLU A 37 -18.65 -9.52 -8.18
C GLU A 37 -18.04 -10.16 -9.43
N VAL A 38 -16.99 -9.56 -9.98
CA VAL A 38 -16.23 -10.07 -11.14
C VAL A 38 -15.65 -11.46 -10.83
N LEU A 39 -15.03 -11.62 -9.66
CA LEU A 39 -14.49 -12.90 -9.20
C LEU A 39 -15.58 -13.97 -9.04
N TYR A 40 -16.69 -13.62 -8.38
CA TYR A 40 -17.79 -14.56 -8.15
C TYR A 40 -18.45 -15.06 -9.44
N ARG A 41 -18.68 -14.16 -10.41
CA ARG A 41 -19.25 -14.52 -11.71
C ARG A 41 -18.36 -15.54 -12.44
N THR A 42 -17.06 -15.39 -12.31
CA THR A 42 -16.05 -16.25 -12.95
C THR A 42 -16.04 -17.62 -12.32
N ILE A 43 -15.96 -17.72 -10.99
CA ILE A 43 -16.01 -19.02 -10.28
C ILE A 43 -17.26 -19.82 -10.68
N LYS A 44 -18.40 -19.14 -10.91
CA LYS A 44 -19.63 -19.78 -11.36
C LYS A 44 -19.60 -20.24 -12.83
N ALA A 45 -18.94 -19.48 -13.71
CA ALA A 45 -18.81 -19.81 -15.12
C ALA A 45 -17.75 -20.91 -15.37
N ASP A 46 -16.70 -20.95 -14.54
CA ASP A 46 -15.45 -21.66 -14.79
C ASP A 46 -15.38 -23.02 -14.09
N THR A 47 -16.52 -23.73 -13.97
CA THR A 47 -16.52 -25.17 -13.60
C THR A 47 -15.86 -26.03 -14.72
N THR A 48 -15.19 -25.41 -15.70
CA THR A 48 -14.55 -26.05 -16.85
C THR A 48 -13.15 -25.46 -17.07
N GLN A 49 -12.19 -25.91 -16.25
CA GLN A 49 -10.72 -25.78 -16.37
C GLN A 49 -10.09 -24.36 -16.44
N ARG A 50 -9.66 -23.83 -15.27
CA ARG A 50 -8.59 -22.82 -15.19
C ARG A 50 -7.24 -23.44 -15.54
N SER A 51 -6.62 -23.01 -16.63
CA SER A 51 -5.21 -23.29 -16.93
C SER A 51 -4.33 -22.12 -16.49
N SER A 52 -3.34 -22.40 -15.66
CA SER A 52 -2.30 -21.47 -15.23
C SER A 52 -1.36 -21.16 -16.39
N SER A 53 -1.69 -20.15 -17.19
CA SER A 53 -0.78 -19.61 -18.19
C SER A 53 -0.05 -18.40 -17.59
N SER A 54 1.26 -18.55 -17.40
CA SER A 54 2.18 -17.47 -17.02
C SER A 54 2.29 -16.50 -18.20
N SER A 55 1.50 -15.43 -18.18
CA SER A 55 1.73 -14.26 -19.02
C SER A 55 2.52 -13.24 -18.21
N SER A 56 3.69 -12.79 -18.69
CA SER A 56 4.52 -11.83 -17.94
C SER A 56 3.72 -10.57 -17.62
N ILE A 57 3.75 -10.18 -16.34
CA ILE A 57 2.93 -9.13 -15.72
C ILE A 57 3.59 -7.74 -15.89
N ASP A 58 4.60 -7.63 -16.75
CA ASP A 58 5.48 -6.48 -16.84
C ASP A 58 4.71 -5.16 -17.05
N ASN A 59 4.78 -4.28 -16.03
CA ASN A 59 4.38 -2.87 -16.01
C ASN A 59 2.88 -2.54 -15.88
N ARG A 60 2.17 -3.20 -14.95
CA ARG A 60 0.70 -3.06 -14.80
C ARG A 60 0.21 -2.32 -13.56
N ILE A 61 1.06 -1.63 -12.79
CA ILE A 61 0.62 -0.64 -11.79
C ILE A 61 1.44 0.64 -11.94
N ALA A 62 0.79 1.78 -11.86
CA ALA A 62 1.46 3.08 -11.92
C ALA A 62 1.27 3.79 -10.58
N ILE A 63 2.31 4.48 -10.12
CA ILE A 63 2.16 5.49 -9.09
C ILE A 63 1.78 6.78 -9.84
N PRO A 64 0.79 7.56 -9.37
CA PRO A 64 0.60 8.91 -9.90
C PRO A 64 1.93 9.66 -9.83
N THR A 65 2.47 10.05 -10.98
CA THR A 65 3.70 10.83 -11.03
C THR A 65 3.49 12.07 -10.19
N ARG A 66 4.34 12.29 -9.17
CA ARG A 66 4.30 13.47 -8.32
C ARG A 66 4.10 14.71 -9.18
N THR A 67 3.01 15.45 -8.99
CA THR A 67 2.88 16.81 -9.52
C THR A 67 3.53 17.85 -8.60
N GLY A 68 4.24 17.42 -7.56
CA GLY A 68 5.01 18.29 -6.68
C GLY A 68 5.84 17.50 -5.68
N PRO A 69 6.88 18.10 -5.08
CA PRO A 69 7.63 17.49 -4.00
C PRO A 69 6.68 17.15 -2.84
N SER A 70 6.72 15.92 -2.33
CA SER A 70 6.18 15.59 -1.01
C SER A 70 6.88 16.52 -0.04
N SER A 71 6.20 17.62 0.31
CA SER A 71 6.73 18.51 1.31
C SER A 71 6.80 17.66 2.57
N PRO A 72 7.98 17.47 3.19
CA PRO A 72 8.05 16.85 4.50
C PRO A 72 7.08 17.66 5.37
N SER A 73 5.96 17.05 5.73
CA SER A 73 4.89 17.74 6.44
C SER A 73 5.54 18.33 7.69
N ASN A 74 5.40 19.66 7.81
CA ASN A 74 6.13 20.54 8.72
C ASN A 74 6.77 19.83 9.93
N VAL A 75 8.09 19.91 9.97
CA VAL A 75 9.12 19.36 10.90
C VAL A 75 8.92 19.75 12.37
N LEU A 76 7.68 19.79 12.85
CA LEU A 76 7.30 20.10 14.24
C LEU A 76 6.24 19.13 14.79
N GLN A 77 5.84 18.10 14.04
CA GLN A 77 4.89 17.09 14.52
C GLN A 77 5.64 15.90 15.12
N ASN A 78 5.79 15.94 16.45
CA ASN A 78 5.95 14.82 17.38
C ASN A 78 7.05 13.78 17.10
N GLU A 79 7.41 13.03 18.13
CA GLU A 79 8.47 12.01 18.18
C GLU A 79 8.18 10.76 17.32
N ASN A 80 7.33 10.88 16.28
CA ASN A 80 6.94 9.75 15.46
C ASN A 80 8.08 9.37 14.52
N GLN A 81 8.55 8.13 14.65
CA GLN A 81 9.64 7.56 13.85
C GLN A 81 9.27 7.31 12.39
N PHE A 82 7.98 7.41 12.03
CA PHE A 82 7.49 7.22 10.67
C PHE A 82 6.86 8.50 10.14
N SER A 83 7.16 8.81 8.88
CA SER A 83 6.40 9.78 8.09
C SER A 83 5.26 9.05 7.39
N LEU A 84 4.07 9.64 7.33
CA LEU A 84 2.96 9.08 6.55
C LEU A 84 3.34 9.02 5.05
N PHE A 85 3.29 7.83 4.46
CA PHE A 85 3.34 7.67 3.00
C PHE A 85 1.92 7.92 2.47
N ASP A 86 1.69 9.09 1.89
CA ASP A 86 0.35 9.59 1.59
C ASP A 86 -0.06 9.52 0.12
N GLN A 87 0.66 8.70 -0.65
CA GLN A 87 0.42 8.49 -2.08
C GLN A 87 -0.48 7.26 -2.31
N ALA A 88 -1.52 7.43 -3.12
CA ALA A 88 -2.40 6.34 -3.53
C ALA A 88 -1.92 5.69 -4.82
N PHE A 89 -2.13 4.37 -4.96
CA PHE A 89 -1.68 3.60 -6.13
C PHE A 89 -2.73 3.60 -7.24
N ILE A 90 -2.30 3.86 -8.48
CA ILE A 90 -3.16 3.84 -9.67
C ILE A 90 -3.12 2.47 -10.31
N LEU A 91 -4.31 1.92 -10.54
CA LEU A 91 -4.48 0.79 -11.43
C LEU A 91 -4.61 1.30 -12.87
N PRO A 92 -3.75 0.86 -13.80
CA PRO A 92 -3.73 1.38 -15.17
C PRO A 92 -4.99 0.94 -15.92
N CYS A 93 -5.60 1.89 -16.62
CA CYS A 93 -6.83 1.69 -17.40
C CYS A 93 -6.68 0.73 -18.59
N ARG A 94 -5.49 0.20 -18.84
CA ARG A 94 -5.24 -0.77 -19.92
C ARG A 94 -5.69 -2.17 -19.56
N LEU A 95 -5.90 -2.44 -18.27
CA LEU A 95 -6.39 -3.71 -17.79
C LEU A 95 -7.91 -3.79 -17.92
N SER A 96 -8.37 -4.92 -18.44
CA SER A 96 -9.77 -5.31 -18.43
C SER A 96 -10.08 -6.13 -17.18
N GLU A 97 -11.34 -6.09 -16.71
CA GLU A 97 -11.80 -6.95 -15.61
C GLU A 97 -11.61 -8.44 -15.94
N SER A 98 -11.61 -8.81 -17.22
CA SER A 98 -11.30 -10.16 -17.68
C SER A 98 -9.85 -10.57 -17.45
N GLU A 99 -8.89 -9.65 -17.54
CA GLU A 99 -7.48 -9.97 -17.32
C GLU A 99 -7.17 -10.23 -15.85
N ILE A 100 -7.85 -9.54 -14.92
CA ILE A 100 -7.72 -9.81 -13.47
C ILE A 100 -7.98 -11.29 -13.18
N LEU A 101 -8.90 -11.90 -13.92
CA LEU A 101 -9.32 -13.28 -13.73
C LEU A 101 -8.31 -14.32 -14.24
N LEU A 102 -7.33 -13.90 -15.06
CA LEU A 102 -6.37 -14.79 -15.68
C LEU A 102 -5.20 -15.14 -14.75
N SER A 103 -4.95 -14.34 -13.70
CA SER A 103 -3.83 -14.51 -12.79
C SER A 103 -4.23 -14.21 -11.35
N VAL A 104 -3.89 -15.14 -10.45
CA VAL A 104 -4.06 -14.97 -9.00
C VAL A 104 -3.20 -13.82 -8.49
N ASP A 105 -2.00 -13.63 -9.06
CA ASP A 105 -1.11 -12.54 -8.69
C ASP A 105 -1.73 -11.19 -9.05
N LEU A 106 -2.34 -11.08 -10.24
CA LEU A 106 -3.03 -9.84 -10.63
C LEU A 106 -4.26 -9.57 -9.76
N GLU A 107 -5.01 -10.61 -9.38
CA GLU A 107 -6.11 -10.51 -8.42
C GLU A 107 -5.62 -9.99 -7.06
N ASN A 108 -4.54 -10.59 -6.53
CA ASN A 108 -3.94 -10.21 -5.25
C ASN A 108 -3.40 -8.78 -5.30
N LEU A 109 -2.72 -8.42 -6.39
CA LEU A 109 -2.14 -7.10 -6.60
C LEU A 109 -3.23 -6.01 -6.67
N VAL A 110 -4.30 -6.23 -7.45
CA VAL A 110 -5.44 -5.30 -7.53
C VAL A 110 -6.13 -5.20 -6.17
N SER A 111 -6.32 -6.32 -5.48
CA SER A 111 -6.92 -6.33 -4.14
C SER A 111 -6.08 -5.58 -3.12
N CYS A 112 -4.76 -5.79 -3.13
CA CYS A 112 -3.80 -5.09 -2.27
C CYS A 112 -3.86 -3.58 -2.50
N CYS A 113 -3.78 -3.15 -3.75
CA CYS A 113 -3.88 -1.74 -4.14
C CYS A 113 -5.18 -1.09 -3.63
N LEU A 114 -6.34 -1.73 -3.83
CA LEU A 114 -7.64 -1.21 -3.38
C LEU A 114 -7.73 -1.14 -1.86
N LEU A 115 -7.24 -2.16 -1.15
CA LEU A 115 -7.22 -2.21 0.30
C LEU A 115 -6.31 -1.12 0.88
N TYR A 116 -5.11 -0.95 0.31
CA TYR A 116 -4.19 0.11 0.67
C TYR A 116 -4.83 1.49 0.49
N ASN A 117 -5.41 1.78 -0.67
CA ASN A 117 -6.01 3.10 -0.95
C ASN A 117 -7.18 3.41 -0.01
N LEU A 118 -8.00 2.39 0.29
CA LEU A 118 -9.07 2.52 1.28
C LEU A 118 -8.50 2.74 2.69
N ALA A 119 -7.46 1.99 3.08
CA ALA A 119 -6.77 2.14 4.36
C ALA A 119 -6.19 3.54 4.52
N LEU A 120 -5.52 4.07 3.50
CA LEU A 120 -4.98 5.42 3.46
C LEU A 120 -6.07 6.48 3.65
N THR A 121 -7.23 6.27 3.02
CA THR A 121 -8.38 7.17 3.18
C THR A 121 -8.86 7.19 4.63
N TYR A 122 -9.00 6.03 5.27
CA TYR A 122 -9.35 5.93 6.69
C TYR A 122 -8.26 6.51 7.59
N HIS A 123 -6.98 6.30 7.26
CA HIS A 123 -5.84 6.85 8.00
C HIS A 123 -5.88 8.38 8.00
N LYS A 124 -5.94 9.02 6.82
CA LYS A 124 -6.04 10.47 6.69
C LYS A 124 -7.28 11.02 7.41
N ARG A 125 -8.40 10.30 7.38
CA ARG A 125 -9.63 10.72 8.08
C ARG A 125 -9.50 10.60 9.60
N GLY A 126 -8.86 9.54 10.08
CA GLY A 126 -8.52 9.34 11.48
C GLY A 126 -7.65 10.47 12.01
N LEU A 127 -6.60 10.84 11.28
CA LEU A 127 -5.72 11.97 11.63
C LEU A 127 -6.48 13.31 11.62
N ALA A 128 -7.29 13.57 10.59
CA ALA A 128 -8.04 14.82 10.48
C ALA A 128 -9.12 15.00 11.56
N THR A 129 -9.67 13.89 12.09
CA THR A 129 -10.81 13.93 13.02
C THR A 129 -10.46 13.52 14.45
N GLY A 130 -9.26 12.97 14.68
CA GLY A 130 -8.88 12.35 15.96
C GLY A 130 -9.68 11.09 16.32
N LYS A 131 -10.42 10.50 15.37
CA LYS A 131 -11.28 9.34 15.64
C LYS A 131 -10.50 8.03 15.56
N SER A 132 -10.27 7.39 16.71
CA SER A 132 -9.58 6.10 16.81
C SER A 132 -10.22 4.98 15.98
N LYS A 133 -11.55 5.00 15.78
CA LYS A 133 -12.24 3.99 14.94
C LYS A 133 -11.77 3.98 13.49
N ASP A 134 -11.49 5.16 12.92
CA ASP A 134 -11.00 5.25 11.55
C ASP A 134 -9.56 4.74 11.45
N LEU A 135 -8.72 5.01 12.45
CA LEU A 135 -7.36 4.45 12.53
C LEU A 135 -7.36 2.93 12.69
N GLN A 136 -8.21 2.38 13.56
CA GLN A 136 -8.39 0.92 13.70
C GLN A 136 -8.85 0.27 12.39
N GLN A 137 -9.75 0.93 11.67
CA GLN A 137 -10.18 0.47 10.36
C GLN A 137 -9.03 0.49 9.35
N ALA A 138 -8.20 1.55 9.36
CA ALA A 138 -7.00 1.62 8.53
C ALA A 138 -6.02 0.48 8.84
N VAL A 139 -5.73 0.21 10.11
CA VAL A 139 -4.88 -0.93 10.54
C VAL A 139 -5.42 -2.25 10.00
N SER A 140 -6.72 -2.52 10.18
CA SER A 140 -7.33 -3.77 9.70
C SER A 140 -7.21 -3.94 8.18
N LEU A 141 -7.31 -2.85 7.42
CA LEU A 141 -7.19 -2.87 5.96
C LEU A 141 -5.73 -3.01 5.51
N TYR A 142 -4.80 -2.29 6.13
CA TYR A 142 -3.37 -2.43 5.86
C TYR A 142 -2.87 -3.85 6.17
N GLN A 143 -3.28 -4.46 7.28
CA GLN A 143 -2.92 -5.84 7.59
C GLN A 143 -3.41 -6.83 6.52
N LYS A 144 -4.64 -6.64 6.00
CA LYS A 144 -5.15 -7.45 4.88
C LYS A 144 -4.34 -7.23 3.61
N ALA A 145 -3.93 -6.00 3.33
CA ALA A 145 -3.08 -5.69 2.19
C ALA A 145 -1.70 -6.37 2.32
N ALA A 146 -1.07 -6.32 3.50
CA ALA A 146 0.19 -7.01 3.78
C ALA A 146 0.06 -8.52 3.55
N THR A 147 -0.99 -9.16 4.10
CA THR A 147 -1.24 -10.59 3.89
C THR A 147 -1.38 -10.96 2.42
N LEU A 148 -1.94 -10.10 1.58
CA LEU A 148 -2.01 -10.35 0.14
C LEU A 148 -0.66 -10.17 -0.56
N GLY A 149 0.17 -9.24 -0.07
CA GLY A 149 1.53 -9.03 -0.56
C GLY A 149 2.41 -10.27 -0.39
N ASP A 150 2.23 -11.03 0.69
CA ASP A 150 2.98 -12.26 0.96
C ASP A 150 2.75 -13.37 -0.09
N PHE A 151 1.65 -13.30 -0.85
CA PHE A 151 1.30 -14.29 -1.86
C PHE A 151 1.73 -13.91 -3.28
N VAL A 152 2.38 -12.76 -3.46
CA VAL A 152 2.86 -12.34 -4.79
C VAL A 152 4.26 -12.91 -4.99
N GLU A 153 4.34 -14.07 -5.64
CA GLU A 153 5.59 -14.86 -5.78
C GLU A 153 6.70 -14.11 -6.55
N GLU A 154 6.33 -13.31 -7.55
CA GLU A 154 7.23 -12.39 -8.25
C GLU A 154 7.00 -10.97 -7.75
N LEU A 155 7.88 -10.50 -6.85
CA LEU A 155 7.89 -9.12 -6.37
C LEU A 155 8.32 -8.19 -7.51
N ALA A 156 7.38 -7.87 -8.40
CA ALA A 156 7.52 -6.73 -9.30
C ALA A 156 7.80 -5.47 -8.46
N GLU A 157 8.50 -4.49 -9.05
CA GLU A 157 8.78 -3.17 -8.46
C GLU A 157 7.61 -2.59 -7.68
N GLN A 158 6.42 -2.67 -8.27
CA GLN A 158 5.22 -2.08 -7.71
C GLN A 158 4.68 -2.83 -6.49
N SER A 159 4.96 -4.13 -6.38
CA SER A 159 4.64 -4.94 -5.20
C SER A 159 5.52 -4.54 -4.02
N LEU A 160 6.83 -4.32 -4.25
CA LEU A 160 7.77 -3.88 -3.22
C LEU A 160 7.36 -2.54 -2.63
N LEU A 161 7.08 -1.55 -3.47
CA LEU A 161 6.66 -0.22 -3.01
C LEU A 161 5.33 -0.27 -2.24
N GLN A 162 4.36 -1.08 -2.69
CA GLN A 162 3.09 -1.25 -1.97
C GLN A 162 3.32 -1.82 -0.57
N ILE A 163 4.14 -2.86 -0.46
CA ILE A 163 4.41 -3.51 0.83
C ILE A 163 5.16 -2.54 1.76
N LEU A 164 6.16 -1.81 1.25
CA LEU A 164 6.85 -0.75 2.01
C LEU A 164 5.87 0.33 2.51
N ALA A 165 4.99 0.81 1.64
CA ALA A 165 3.98 1.80 2.00
C ALA A 165 3.00 1.28 3.06
N VAL A 166 2.60 0.00 2.98
CA VAL A 166 1.75 -0.66 3.98
C VAL A 166 2.44 -0.69 5.35
N PHE A 167 3.67 -1.21 5.43
CA PHE A 167 4.38 -1.31 6.71
C PHE A 167 4.74 0.05 7.29
N ASN A 168 5.14 1.01 6.45
CA ASN A 168 5.41 2.37 6.89
C ASN A 168 4.16 3.03 7.51
N ASN A 169 3.01 2.86 6.87
CA ASN A 169 1.77 3.46 7.37
C ASN A 169 1.19 2.72 8.59
N LEU A 170 1.44 1.41 8.72
CA LEU A 170 1.16 0.67 9.95
C LEU A 170 2.06 1.16 11.10
N GLY A 171 3.36 1.27 10.85
CA GLY A 171 4.34 1.80 11.79
C GLY A 171 3.95 3.19 12.30
N HIS A 172 3.53 4.08 11.40
CA HIS A 172 3.01 5.41 11.73
C HIS A 172 1.79 5.37 12.66
N ILE A 173 0.85 4.44 12.48
CA ILE A 173 -0.30 4.33 13.39
C ILE A 173 0.13 3.74 14.74
N TYR A 174 0.99 2.72 14.73
CA TYR A 174 1.43 2.04 15.96
C TYR A 174 2.29 2.94 16.85
N SER A 175 3.12 3.80 16.27
CA SER A 175 3.92 4.78 17.01
C SER A 175 3.06 5.82 17.71
N GLU A 176 1.97 6.31 17.08
CA GLU A 176 1.00 7.21 17.73
C GLU A 176 0.26 6.54 18.90
N HIS A 177 0.17 5.21 18.91
CA HIS A 177 -0.49 4.43 19.96
C HIS A 177 0.49 3.80 20.97
N PHE A 178 1.79 4.13 20.91
CA PHE A 178 2.85 3.59 21.78
C PHE A 178 2.97 2.06 21.76
N GLU A 179 2.63 1.42 20.63
CA GLU A 179 2.72 -0.03 20.45
C GLU A 179 4.13 -0.44 19.98
N SER A 180 5.11 -0.40 20.88
CA SER A 180 6.54 -0.54 20.55
C SER A 180 6.92 -1.85 19.84
N ALA A 181 6.28 -2.97 20.21
CA ALA A 181 6.55 -4.26 19.57
C ALA A 181 6.07 -4.29 18.10
N GLN A 182 4.90 -3.72 17.83
CA GLN A 182 4.33 -3.62 16.48
C GLN A 182 5.12 -2.64 15.61
N VAL A 183 5.58 -1.53 16.19
CA VAL A 183 6.52 -0.60 15.54
C VAL A 183 7.79 -1.32 15.12
N SER A 184 8.43 -2.07 16.02
CA SER A 184 9.62 -2.86 15.71
C SER A 184 9.36 -3.84 14.58
N GLY A 185 8.26 -4.58 14.62
CA GLY A 185 7.91 -5.52 13.55
C GLY A 185 7.71 -4.86 12.18
N CYS A 186 7.15 -3.64 12.14
CA CYS A 186 7.05 -2.87 10.90
C CYS A 186 8.43 -2.42 10.41
N MET A 187 9.32 -1.98 11.30
CA MET A 187 10.69 -1.60 10.96
C MET A 187 11.49 -2.78 10.43
N ASP A 188 11.43 -3.93 11.10
CA ASP A 188 12.11 -5.16 10.67
C ASP A 188 11.66 -5.57 9.27
N SER A 189 10.36 -5.44 8.99
CA SER A 189 9.79 -5.75 7.66
C SER A 189 10.28 -4.78 6.59
N ILE A 190 10.32 -3.47 6.87
CA ILE A 190 10.84 -2.47 5.94
C ILE A 190 12.33 -2.69 5.67
N LEU A 191 13.13 -2.94 6.70
CA LEU A 191 14.56 -3.22 6.56
C LEU A 191 14.81 -4.47 5.74
N MET A 192 14.10 -5.57 6.04
CA MET A 192 14.20 -6.81 5.28
C MET A 192 13.94 -6.57 3.78
N ILE A 193 12.97 -5.71 3.44
CA ILE A 193 12.67 -5.37 2.05
C ILE A 193 13.77 -4.47 1.45
N LEU A 194 14.21 -3.43 2.15
CA LEU A 194 15.25 -2.51 1.65
C LEU A 194 16.65 -3.15 1.55
N GLU A 195 16.93 -4.19 2.34
CA GLU A 195 18.17 -4.96 2.27
C GLU A 195 18.12 -6.04 1.18
N SER A 196 16.96 -6.30 0.58
CA SER A 196 16.85 -7.21 -0.56
C SER A 196 17.54 -6.60 -1.78
N SER A 197 18.22 -7.44 -2.57
CA SER A 197 18.88 -7.00 -3.81
C SER A 197 17.90 -6.39 -4.82
N GLU A 198 16.65 -6.79 -4.74
CA GLU A 198 15.59 -6.34 -5.63
C GLU A 198 15.20 -4.88 -5.37
N SER A 199 15.30 -4.41 -4.13
CA SER A 199 14.85 -3.06 -3.76
C SER A 199 15.58 -1.94 -4.52
N TYR A 200 16.91 -2.07 -4.69
CA TYR A 200 17.72 -1.06 -5.38
C TYR A 200 17.51 -1.07 -6.89
N GLU A 201 17.24 -2.24 -7.46
CA GLU A 201 17.01 -2.38 -8.90
C GLU A 201 15.62 -1.88 -9.32
N HIS A 202 14.65 -2.04 -8.43
CA HIS A 202 13.27 -1.80 -8.75
C HIS A 202 12.76 -0.46 -8.23
N LEU A 203 13.11 -0.02 -7.04
CA LEU A 203 12.55 1.23 -6.50
C LEU A 203 13.16 2.47 -7.18
N GLN A 204 12.31 3.46 -7.43
CA GLN A 204 12.79 4.79 -7.79
C GLN A 204 13.61 5.38 -6.64
N GLU A 205 14.65 6.14 -6.97
CA GLU A 205 15.58 6.72 -5.98
C GLU A 205 14.84 7.55 -4.92
N GLU A 206 13.82 8.31 -5.30
CA GLU A 206 13.04 9.12 -4.36
C GLU A 206 12.24 8.26 -3.37
N ASP A 207 11.68 7.14 -3.83
CA ASP A 207 10.91 6.24 -2.99
C ASP A 207 11.85 5.46 -2.06
N TYR A 208 12.96 4.93 -2.58
CA TYR A 208 14.00 4.31 -1.76
C TYR A 208 14.52 5.26 -0.67
N ASN A 209 14.78 6.53 -1.03
CA ASN A 209 15.18 7.56 -0.07
C ASN A 209 14.10 7.83 0.98
N PHE A 210 12.83 7.90 0.58
CA PHE A 210 11.73 8.10 1.54
C PHE A 210 11.71 7.04 2.64
N PHE A 211 11.84 5.76 2.28
CA PHE A 211 11.83 4.68 3.27
C PHE A 211 13.16 4.56 4.02
N SER A 212 14.29 4.78 3.34
CA SER A 212 15.62 4.63 3.97
C SER A 212 15.99 5.76 4.95
N TRP A 213 15.50 7.00 4.74
CA TRP A 213 15.89 8.15 5.55
C TRP A 213 15.51 8.03 7.03
N HIS A 214 14.42 7.32 7.35
CA HIS A 214 14.01 7.09 8.73
C HIS A 214 15.07 6.34 9.54
N PHE A 215 15.86 5.47 8.89
CA PHE A 215 16.92 4.69 9.54
C PHE A 215 18.19 5.51 9.81
N PHE A 216 18.53 6.44 8.91
CA PHE A 216 19.73 7.25 9.07
C PHE A 216 19.56 8.36 10.13
N LEU A 217 18.34 8.85 10.32
CA LEU A 217 18.07 10.00 11.19
C LEU A 217 17.78 9.62 12.64
N TYR A 218 17.45 8.35 12.92
CA TYR A 218 17.24 7.83 14.27
C TYR A 218 18.26 6.74 14.62
N PRO A 219 19.52 7.10 14.94
CA PRO A 219 20.50 6.19 15.51
C PRO A 219 20.17 5.91 16.98
N GLU A 220 18.95 5.44 17.25
CA GLU A 220 18.57 4.88 18.56
C GLU A 220 18.75 3.36 18.60
N ILE A 221 19.41 2.77 17.60
CA ILE A 221 20.25 1.62 17.95
C ILE A 221 21.26 2.20 18.95
N PRO A 222 21.21 1.90 20.26
CA PRO A 222 22.35 2.17 21.09
C PRO A 222 23.48 1.44 20.39
N VAL A 223 24.40 2.20 19.79
CA VAL A 223 25.68 1.65 19.38
C VAL A 223 26.22 1.11 20.69
N TRP A 224 26.05 -0.19 20.91
CA TRP A 224 26.78 -0.93 21.92
C TRP A 224 28.21 -0.77 21.45
N LEU A 225 28.84 0.32 21.89
CA LEU A 225 30.23 0.64 21.68
C LEU A 225 30.96 -0.67 21.97
N ALA A 226 31.47 -1.30 20.92
CA ALA A 226 32.33 -2.45 21.07
C ALA A 226 33.39 -2.03 22.11
N PRO A 227 33.61 -2.81 23.17
CA PRO A 227 34.56 -2.44 24.20
C PRO A 227 35.90 -2.18 23.50
N ALA A 228 36.42 -0.96 23.68
CA ALA A 228 37.71 -0.58 23.10
C ALA A 228 38.75 -1.61 23.54
N ALA A 229 39.41 -2.24 22.56
CA ALA A 229 40.51 -3.17 22.77
C ALA A 229 41.79 -2.42 23.16
#